data_AF-A0A1G9QPQ4-F1
#
_entry.id   AF-A0A1G9QPQ4-F1
#
_cell.length_a   1.000
_cell.length_b   1.000
_cell.length_c   1.000
_cell.angle_alpha   90.00
_cell.angle_beta   90.00
_cell.angle_gamma   90.00
#
_symmetry.space_group_name_H-M   'P 1'
#
loop_
_entity.id
_entity.type
_entity.pdbx_description
1 polymer ?
#
loop_
_entity_poly.entity_id
_entity_poly.type
_entity_poly.pdbx_seq_one_letter_code
_entity_poly.pdbx_strand_id
1 'polypeptide(L)'
;MKYIFFLFLTITFITSFGQNRRSIRFNTFAKDSINLHLDENYFLIEDTCSSIIRYGHFRFKDRKFFGPFRDLNKLDPQIVLAEGNYTQDGLLDGDMKLFYLNGDSLAIGKYDKGEMVGDWTIYYAGNKKKLEFNKISETIVLNAWDETGKQTLTNGTGFYRSDIGGYYWEGKLINSKPDGTWKLKETGDRTGTVVSSETFKAGNFVKGGGPMGNYTDKSRILLAGNNLLPINNAGLMEVSKKACDPSMMRKKIVYASYRNGTDAFNEEIKRVIAPVFAKLDLKKYFTKEFTLIGSIDEGGRIFNLKYQDTFDDKASTTLIRALYTLPILDPTLVDGISVQSRISFKFIFRDGLYSFQWRLLPLEMPAKM
;
A
#
# COMPACT_ATOMS: atom_id res chain seq x y z
N MET A 1 7.97 -29.21 -14.35
CA MET A 1 7.17 -28.42 -13.38
C MET A 1 8.07 -27.30 -12.87
N LYS A 2 7.90 -26.06 -13.34
CA LYS A 2 8.75 -24.93 -12.91
C LYS A 2 8.24 -24.44 -11.55
N TYR A 3 9.03 -24.62 -10.50
CA TYR A 3 8.74 -24.09 -9.17
C TYR A 3 8.90 -22.55 -9.22
N ILE A 4 7.80 -21.82 -9.01
CA ILE A 4 7.83 -20.38 -8.78
C ILE A 4 8.20 -20.18 -7.30
N PHE A 5 9.42 -19.71 -7.05
CA PHE A 5 9.92 -19.40 -5.71
C PHE A 5 9.52 -17.96 -5.37
N PHE A 6 8.56 -17.77 -4.48
CA PHE A 6 8.23 -16.44 -3.96
C PHE A 6 9.22 -16.08 -2.85
N LEU A 7 10.20 -15.22 -3.15
CA LEU A 7 11.11 -14.67 -2.16
C LEU A 7 10.49 -13.41 -1.54
N PHE A 8 10.09 -13.49 -0.27
CA PHE A 8 9.63 -12.33 0.50
C PHE A 8 10.84 -11.60 1.08
N LEU A 9 11.19 -10.43 0.53
CA LEU A 9 12.22 -9.56 1.08
C LEU A 9 11.56 -8.49 1.96
N THR A 10 11.90 -8.44 3.24
CA THR A 10 11.42 -7.41 4.18
C THR A 10 12.53 -6.39 4.43
N ILE A 11 12.33 -5.14 4.03
CA ILE A 11 13.24 -4.05 4.38
C ILE A 11 12.66 -3.32 5.61
N THR A 12 13.39 -3.33 6.72
CA THR A 12 13.04 -2.57 7.92
C THR A 12 13.76 -1.23 7.93
N PHE A 13 13.04 -0.12 7.86
CA PHE A 13 13.59 1.21 8.07
C PHE A 13 13.37 1.65 9.52
N ILE A 14 14.41 2.22 10.15
CA ILE A 14 14.35 2.82 11.49
C ILE A 14 14.39 4.34 11.27
N THR A 15 13.27 5.03 11.44
CA THR A 15 13.27 6.50 11.50
C THR A 15 13.52 6.93 12.93
N SER A 16 14.62 7.65 13.16
CA SER A 16 15.03 8.13 14.48
C SER A 16 14.23 9.36 14.91
N PHE A 17 12.93 9.23 15.20
CA PHE A 17 12.14 10.11 16.06
C PHE A 17 10.77 9.44 16.27
N GLY A 18 10.55 8.87 17.47
CA GLY A 18 9.28 8.22 17.84
C GLY A 18 9.13 6.80 17.32
N GLN A 19 9.02 5.83 18.24
CA GLN A 19 8.94 4.41 17.95
C GLN A 19 7.67 4.04 17.15
N ASN A 20 7.80 3.85 15.84
CA ASN A 20 6.93 2.97 15.06
C ASN A 20 7.77 2.31 13.97
N ARG A 21 8.19 1.07 14.21
CA ARG A 21 8.96 0.29 13.23
C ARG A 21 8.03 -0.09 12.08
N ARG A 22 8.06 0.68 10.99
CA ARG A 22 7.25 0.41 9.79
C ARG A 22 7.85 -0.76 9.02
N SER A 23 7.03 -1.77 8.72
CA SER A 23 7.43 -2.95 7.95
C SER A 23 6.86 -2.83 6.54
N ILE A 24 7.60 -2.21 5.62
CA ILE A 24 7.23 -2.18 4.21
C ILE A 24 7.66 -3.50 3.58
N ARG A 25 6.69 -4.20 3.00
CA ARG A 25 6.90 -5.45 2.25
C ARG A 25 6.61 -5.20 0.79
N PHE A 26 7.37 -5.86 -0.06
CA PHE A 26 7.14 -5.92 -1.49
C PHE A 26 7.44 -7.34 -1.97
N ASN A 27 6.78 -7.74 -3.04
CA ASN A 27 7.01 -9.03 -3.66
C ASN A 27 7.95 -8.85 -4.86
N THR A 28 8.80 -9.86 -5.06
CA THR A 28 9.54 -10.04 -6.31
C THR A 28 8.84 -11.16 -7.09
N PHE A 29 8.39 -10.87 -8.31
CA PHE A 29 7.70 -11.86 -9.16
C PHE A 29 8.65 -12.52 -10.16
N ALA A 30 9.71 -11.79 -10.52
CA ALA A 30 10.84 -12.23 -11.31
C ALA A 30 12.11 -11.62 -10.70
N LYS A 31 13.28 -11.82 -11.34
CA LYS A 31 14.57 -11.38 -10.79
C LYS A 31 14.62 -9.89 -10.44
N ASP A 32 13.96 -9.04 -11.23
CA ASP A 32 13.95 -7.58 -11.06
C ASP A 32 12.54 -6.95 -11.02
N SER A 33 11.48 -7.71 -11.36
CA SER A 33 10.11 -7.22 -11.34
C SER A 33 9.53 -7.21 -9.92
N ILE A 34 8.99 -6.07 -9.53
CA ILE A 34 8.50 -5.80 -8.18
C ILE A 34 7.08 -5.23 -8.20
N ASN A 35 6.37 -5.37 -7.07
CA ASN A 35 5.27 -4.47 -6.73
C ASN A 35 5.61 -3.61 -5.51
N LEU A 36 5.36 -2.31 -5.57
CA LEU A 36 5.55 -1.41 -4.44
C LEU A 36 4.25 -0.76 -4.05
N HIS A 37 4.06 -0.65 -2.75
CA HIS A 37 2.90 -0.03 -2.12
C HIS A 37 3.23 1.42 -1.79
N LEU A 38 2.47 2.34 -2.38
CA LEU A 38 2.69 3.77 -2.27
C LEU A 38 1.43 4.48 -1.73
N ASP A 39 1.63 5.59 -1.02
CA ASP A 39 0.55 6.51 -0.66
C ASP A 39 0.19 7.44 -1.84
N GLU A 40 -0.80 8.31 -1.66
CA GLU A 40 -1.25 9.27 -2.68
C GLU A 40 -0.18 10.29 -3.11
N ASN A 41 0.88 10.44 -2.31
CA ASN A 41 2.02 11.30 -2.59
C ASN A 41 3.25 10.51 -3.08
N TYR A 42 3.04 9.24 -3.47
CA TYR A 42 4.05 8.35 -4.02
C TYR A 42 5.21 8.00 -3.06
N PHE A 43 4.98 8.08 -1.74
CA PHE A 43 5.92 7.56 -0.74
C PHE A 43 5.64 6.11 -0.41
N LEU A 44 6.68 5.36 -0.04
CA LEU A 44 6.54 3.96 0.37
C LEU A 44 5.70 3.84 1.64
N ILE A 45 4.72 2.95 1.63
CA ILE A 45 3.83 2.70 2.77
C ILE A 45 3.47 1.22 2.86
N GLU A 46 2.95 0.78 4.00
CA GLU A 46 2.48 -0.59 4.19
C GLU A 46 1.40 -0.98 3.17
N ASP A 47 1.38 -2.25 2.80
CA ASP A 47 0.44 -2.78 1.80
C ASP A 47 -1.00 -2.44 2.15
N THR A 48 -1.38 -2.53 3.41
CA THR A 48 -2.71 -2.21 3.93
C THR A 48 -3.10 -0.75 3.83
N CYS A 49 -2.13 0.16 3.89
CA CYS A 49 -2.34 1.60 3.92
C CYS A 49 -2.00 2.31 2.60
N SER A 50 -1.51 1.57 1.60
CA SER A 50 -1.30 2.11 0.26
C SER A 50 -2.61 2.47 -0.44
N SER A 51 -2.51 3.47 -1.32
CA SER A 51 -3.54 3.87 -2.28
C SER A 51 -3.13 3.49 -3.71
N ILE A 52 -1.82 3.33 -3.94
CA ILE A 52 -1.22 3.08 -5.24
C ILE A 52 -0.38 1.80 -5.17
N ILE A 53 -0.47 0.96 -6.20
CA ILE A 53 0.44 -0.16 -6.42
C ILE A 53 1.26 0.13 -7.67
N ARG A 54 2.58 0.25 -7.51
CA ARG A 54 3.54 0.35 -8.63
C ARG A 54 4.01 -1.03 -9.04
N TYR A 55 3.90 -1.35 -10.31
CA TYR A 55 4.59 -2.46 -10.96
C TYR A 55 5.74 -1.91 -11.79
N GLY A 56 6.92 -2.49 -11.69
CA GLY A 56 8.07 -2.06 -12.49
C GLY A 56 9.30 -2.91 -12.21
N HIS A 57 10.46 -2.47 -12.71
CA HIS A 57 11.73 -3.13 -12.44
C HIS A 57 12.60 -2.31 -11.49
N PHE A 58 13.24 -3.00 -10.55
CA PHE A 58 14.05 -2.37 -9.52
C PHE A 58 15.34 -3.13 -9.26
N ARG A 59 16.46 -2.41 -9.29
CA ARG A 59 17.78 -2.94 -9.02
C ARG A 59 18.16 -2.63 -7.59
N PHE A 60 18.00 -3.62 -6.71
CA PHE A 60 18.21 -3.50 -5.26
C PHE A 60 19.61 -3.04 -4.87
N LYS A 61 20.65 -3.49 -5.59
CA LYS A 61 22.05 -3.12 -5.30
C LYS A 61 22.26 -1.60 -5.32
N ASP A 62 21.63 -0.93 -6.28
CA ASP A 62 21.80 0.51 -6.52
C ASP A 62 20.59 1.32 -6.03
N ARG A 63 19.55 0.63 -5.54
CA ARG A 63 18.25 1.19 -5.16
C ARG A 63 17.60 2.06 -6.25
N LYS A 64 17.67 1.60 -7.50
CA LYS A 64 17.17 2.35 -8.66
C LYS A 64 16.08 1.58 -9.39
N PHE A 65 15.03 2.28 -9.78
CA PHE A 65 14.13 1.79 -10.83
C PHE A 65 14.85 1.78 -12.17
N PHE A 66 14.37 0.97 -13.11
CA PHE A 66 14.78 1.01 -14.50
C PHE A 66 13.68 0.43 -15.37
N GLY A 67 13.65 0.77 -16.65
CA GLY A 67 12.67 0.20 -17.56
C GLY A 67 11.23 0.66 -17.27
N PRO A 68 10.24 0.01 -17.90
CA PRO A 68 8.86 0.43 -17.82
C PRO A 68 8.29 0.23 -16.42
N PHE A 69 7.36 1.09 -16.04
CA PHE A 69 6.54 0.94 -14.85
C PHE A 69 5.08 1.30 -15.13
N ARG A 70 4.19 0.80 -14.27
CA ARG A 70 2.76 1.08 -14.28
C ARG A 70 2.26 1.21 -12.85
N ASP A 71 1.58 2.31 -12.57
CA ASP A 71 0.96 2.59 -11.27
C ASP A 71 -0.55 2.41 -11.37
N LEU A 72 -1.12 1.62 -10.48
CA LEU A 72 -2.54 1.31 -10.43
C LEU A 72 -3.16 1.83 -9.14
N ASN A 73 -4.42 2.24 -9.21
CA ASN A 73 -5.22 2.44 -8.02
C ASN A 73 -5.40 1.07 -7.32
N LYS A 74 -5.15 1.04 -6.02
CA LYS A 74 -5.24 -0.20 -5.24
C LYS A 74 -6.67 -0.71 -5.08
N LEU A 75 -7.65 0.19 -4.90
CA LEU A 75 -9.05 -0.16 -4.69
C LEU A 75 -9.71 -0.60 -6.01
N ASP A 76 -9.35 0.04 -7.11
CA ASP A 76 -9.78 -0.34 -8.45
C ASP A 76 -8.59 -0.44 -9.41
N PRO A 77 -7.97 -1.64 -9.55
CA PRO A 77 -6.83 -1.85 -10.43
C PRO A 77 -7.09 -1.64 -11.93
N GLN A 78 -8.35 -1.42 -12.35
CA GLN A 78 -8.65 -1.01 -13.72
C GLN A 78 -8.27 0.45 -13.98
N ILE A 79 -8.17 1.27 -12.93
CA ILE A 79 -7.73 2.66 -13.01
C ILE A 79 -6.20 2.71 -13.01
N VAL A 80 -5.64 3.03 -14.17
CA VAL A 80 -4.21 3.30 -14.36
C VAL A 80 -3.92 4.73 -13.96
N LEU A 81 -3.04 4.92 -12.98
CA LEU A 81 -2.68 6.22 -12.42
C LEU A 81 -1.45 6.84 -13.08
N ALA A 82 -0.52 6.01 -13.54
CA ALA A 82 0.63 6.44 -14.33
C ALA A 82 1.21 5.28 -15.11
N GLU A 83 1.80 5.57 -16.26
CA GLU A 83 2.67 4.67 -17.02
C GLU A 83 3.87 5.47 -17.50
N GLY A 84 5.04 4.86 -17.47
CA GLY A 84 6.25 5.53 -17.91
C GLY A 84 7.46 4.61 -17.91
N ASN A 85 8.63 5.21 -18.06
CA ASN A 85 9.89 4.51 -18.13
C ASN A 85 10.93 5.17 -17.22
N TYR A 86 11.86 4.37 -16.71
CA TYR A 86 13.06 4.84 -16.04
C TYR A 86 14.29 4.52 -16.89
N THR A 87 15.23 5.45 -16.97
CA THR A 87 16.56 5.18 -17.51
C THR A 87 17.29 4.11 -16.69
N GLN A 88 18.41 3.61 -17.21
CA GLN A 88 19.32 2.74 -16.46
C GLN A 88 19.89 3.43 -15.21
N ASP A 89 19.82 4.75 -15.10
CA ASP A 89 20.28 5.49 -13.92
C ASP A 89 19.19 5.76 -12.89
N GLY A 90 17.96 5.29 -13.13
CA GLY A 90 16.82 5.47 -12.22
C GLY A 90 16.14 6.83 -12.35
N LEU A 91 16.24 7.46 -13.51
CA LEU A 91 15.64 8.76 -13.80
C LEU A 91 14.42 8.57 -14.69
N LEU A 92 13.32 9.29 -14.44
CA LEU A 92 12.12 9.24 -15.29
C LEU A 92 12.45 9.67 -16.72
N ASP A 93 11.87 9.00 -17.71
CA ASP A 93 12.17 9.28 -19.12
C ASP A 93 10.98 9.00 -20.03
N GLY A 94 10.80 9.85 -21.02
CA GLY A 94 9.73 9.73 -22.02
C GLY A 94 8.42 10.42 -21.62
N ASP A 95 7.40 10.13 -22.41
CA ASP A 95 6.07 10.73 -22.23
C ASP A 95 5.43 10.25 -20.93
N MET A 96 4.71 11.15 -20.28
CA MET A 96 4.10 10.90 -18.98
C MET A 96 2.66 11.41 -18.95
N LYS A 97 1.77 10.55 -18.46
CA LYS A 97 0.39 10.89 -18.09
C LYS A 97 0.15 10.45 -16.66
N LEU A 98 -0.26 11.40 -15.83
CA LEU A 98 -0.55 11.19 -14.42
C LEU A 98 -2.03 11.44 -14.17
N PHE A 99 -2.62 10.62 -13.31
CA PHE A 99 -4.00 10.74 -12.89
C PHE A 99 -4.11 10.82 -11.37
N TYR A 100 -5.14 11.51 -10.91
CA TYR A 100 -5.60 11.47 -9.52
C TYR A 100 -6.17 10.08 -9.20
N LEU A 101 -6.33 9.76 -7.91
CA LEU A 101 -6.88 8.47 -7.48
C LEU A 101 -8.29 8.19 -8.03
N ASN A 102 -9.07 9.23 -8.32
CA ASN A 102 -10.39 9.12 -8.92
C ASN A 102 -10.38 8.94 -10.45
N GLY A 103 -9.19 8.89 -11.08
CA GLY A 103 -9.02 8.75 -12.52
C GLY A 103 -8.99 10.05 -13.32
N ASP A 104 -9.17 11.21 -12.67
CA ASP A 104 -9.04 12.52 -13.36
C ASP A 104 -7.59 12.79 -13.77
N SER A 105 -7.41 13.56 -14.85
CA SER A 105 -6.07 14.00 -15.28
C SER A 105 -5.43 14.87 -14.19
N LEU A 106 -4.20 14.54 -13.80
CA LEU A 106 -3.36 15.34 -12.91
C LEU A 106 -2.35 16.13 -13.71
N ALA A 107 -1.62 15.46 -14.61
CA ALA A 107 -0.61 16.12 -15.45
C ALA A 107 -0.31 15.32 -16.72
N ILE A 108 0.09 16.04 -17.77
CA ILE A 108 0.54 15.47 -19.03
C ILE A 108 1.79 16.24 -19.47
N GLY A 109 2.82 15.52 -19.89
CA GLY A 109 4.04 16.10 -20.43
C GLY A 109 5.10 15.05 -20.68
N LYS A 110 6.37 15.46 -20.63
CA LYS A 110 7.52 14.59 -20.93
C LYS A 110 8.66 14.80 -19.94
N TYR A 111 9.32 13.70 -19.59
CA TYR A 111 10.61 13.72 -18.90
C TYR A 111 11.75 13.41 -19.87
N ASP A 112 12.91 14.01 -19.63
CA ASP A 112 14.21 13.61 -20.19
C ASP A 112 15.20 13.49 -19.04
N LYS A 113 15.63 12.25 -18.76
CA LYS A 113 16.59 11.93 -17.68
C LYS A 113 16.23 12.59 -16.34
N GLY A 114 14.97 12.48 -15.93
CA GLY A 114 14.48 12.90 -14.63
C GLY A 114 14.06 14.37 -14.57
N GLU A 115 14.31 15.16 -15.61
CA GLU A 115 13.86 16.54 -15.71
C GLU A 115 12.61 16.64 -16.57
N MET A 116 11.64 17.43 -16.13
CA MET A 116 10.51 17.83 -16.97
C MET A 116 11.03 18.60 -18.18
N VAL A 117 10.58 18.27 -19.39
CA VAL A 117 10.95 18.96 -20.63
C VAL A 117 9.73 19.18 -21.53
N GLY A 118 9.82 20.17 -22.43
CA GLY A 118 8.77 20.49 -23.38
C GLY A 118 7.51 21.05 -22.72
N ASP A 119 6.37 20.85 -23.37
CA ASP A 119 5.08 21.34 -22.88
C ASP A 119 4.53 20.47 -21.75
N TRP A 120 4.07 21.14 -20.69
CA TRP A 120 3.42 20.54 -19.55
C TRP A 120 2.08 21.19 -19.29
N THR A 121 1.06 20.36 -19.07
CA THR A 121 -0.24 20.79 -18.56
C THR A 121 -0.51 20.09 -17.24
N ILE A 122 -0.87 20.85 -16.22
CA ILE A 122 -1.27 20.38 -14.90
C ILE A 122 -2.72 20.79 -14.66
N TYR A 123 -3.47 19.91 -14.02
CA TYR A 123 -4.89 20.08 -13.73
C TYR A 123 -5.13 20.09 -12.22
N TYR A 124 -6.25 20.68 -11.82
CA TYR A 124 -6.93 20.38 -10.57
C TYR A 124 -7.77 19.11 -10.73
N ALA A 125 -8.20 18.51 -9.61
CA ALA A 125 -9.21 17.46 -9.64
C ALA A 125 -10.49 17.94 -10.36
N GLY A 126 -11.18 17.03 -11.06
CA GLY A 126 -12.30 17.37 -11.94
C GLY A 126 -11.89 17.90 -13.32
N ASN A 127 -10.65 17.62 -13.77
CA ASN A 127 -10.13 17.96 -15.10
C ASN A 127 -10.10 19.46 -15.45
N LYS A 128 -10.07 20.34 -14.44
CA LYS A 128 -9.91 21.80 -14.65
C LYS A 128 -8.44 22.14 -14.81
N LYS A 129 -8.06 22.93 -15.82
CA LYS A 129 -6.66 23.36 -15.99
C LYS A 129 -6.18 24.16 -14.78
N LYS A 130 -4.97 23.88 -14.31
CA LYS A 130 -4.26 24.60 -13.24
C LYS A 130 -3.12 25.43 -13.80
N LEU A 131 -2.28 24.82 -14.64
CA LEU A 131 -1.05 25.42 -15.12
C LEU A 131 -0.66 24.86 -16.48
N GLU A 132 -0.21 25.73 -17.37
CA GLU A 132 0.48 25.36 -18.61
C GLU A 132 1.84 26.05 -18.64
N PHE A 133 2.89 25.29 -18.91
CA PHE A 133 4.23 25.82 -19.05
C PHE A 133 5.04 25.00 -20.04
N ASN A 134 6.10 25.61 -20.57
CA ASN A 134 7.07 24.93 -21.41
C ASN A 134 8.44 24.95 -20.71
N LYS A 135 9.14 23.82 -20.73
CA LYS A 135 10.43 23.64 -20.06
C LYS A 135 11.50 23.32 -21.10
N ILE A 136 12.33 24.31 -21.43
CA ILE A 136 13.50 24.18 -22.30
C ILE A 136 14.74 24.29 -21.43
N SER A 137 15.50 25.39 -21.53
CA SER A 137 16.54 25.76 -20.56
C SER A 137 15.93 26.35 -19.30
N GLU A 138 15.02 27.31 -19.47
CA GLU A 138 14.27 27.97 -18.41
C GLU A 138 12.80 27.55 -18.45
N THR A 139 12.10 27.79 -17.36
CA THR A 139 10.66 27.53 -17.27
C THR A 139 9.90 28.73 -17.85
N ILE A 140 9.11 28.51 -18.89
CA ILE A 140 8.23 29.50 -19.50
C ILE A 140 6.80 29.19 -19.06
N VAL A 141 6.28 29.92 -18.07
CA VAL A 141 4.89 29.76 -17.60
C VAL A 141 3.96 30.48 -18.55
N LEU A 142 3.05 29.76 -19.21
CA LEU A 142 2.19 30.31 -20.27
C LEU A 142 0.83 30.70 -19.75
N ASN A 143 0.16 29.84 -18.99
CA ASN A 143 -1.19 30.10 -18.48
C ASN A 143 -1.34 29.52 -17.07
N ALA A 144 -2.09 30.19 -16.21
CA ALA A 144 -2.46 29.69 -14.89
C ALA A 144 -3.90 30.05 -14.53
N TRP A 145 -4.54 29.16 -13.77
CA TRP A 145 -5.90 29.32 -13.26
C TRP A 145 -5.91 29.07 -11.76
N ASP A 146 -6.83 29.71 -11.05
CA ASP A 146 -7.12 29.36 -9.65
C ASP A 146 -8.12 28.19 -9.54
N GLU A 147 -8.38 27.74 -8.31
CA GLU A 147 -9.28 26.60 -8.03
C GLU A 147 -10.74 26.85 -8.46
N THR A 148 -11.14 28.13 -8.59
CA THR A 148 -12.48 28.49 -9.09
C THR A 148 -12.58 28.36 -10.61
N GLY A 149 -11.43 28.23 -11.28
CA GLY A 149 -11.31 28.21 -12.74
C GLY A 149 -11.09 29.59 -13.36
N LYS A 150 -10.87 30.63 -12.55
CA LYS A 150 -10.55 31.96 -13.07
C LYS A 150 -9.10 31.97 -13.53
N GLN A 151 -8.88 32.38 -14.78
CA GLN A 151 -7.54 32.54 -15.32
C GLN A 151 -6.85 33.74 -14.68
N THR A 152 -5.69 33.52 -14.06
CA THR A 152 -4.91 34.54 -13.35
C THR A 152 -3.70 35.02 -14.14
N LEU A 153 -3.25 34.19 -15.09
CA LEU A 153 -2.14 34.48 -16.00
C LEU A 153 -2.49 34.00 -17.41
N THR A 154 -2.23 34.86 -18.40
CA THR A 154 -2.50 34.60 -19.81
C THR A 154 -1.26 34.94 -20.63
N ASN A 155 -0.80 33.99 -21.45
CA ASN A 155 0.38 34.13 -22.31
C ASN A 155 1.60 34.73 -21.59
N GLY A 156 1.93 34.20 -20.41
CA GLY A 156 3.08 34.63 -19.61
C GLY A 156 2.91 35.96 -18.87
N THR A 157 1.74 36.59 -18.93
CA THR A 157 1.50 37.87 -18.25
C THR A 157 0.30 37.80 -17.31
N GLY A 158 0.49 38.22 -16.07
CA GLY A 158 -0.56 38.21 -15.06
C GLY A 158 -0.04 37.96 -13.66
N PHE A 159 -0.96 37.62 -12.76
CA PHE A 159 -0.61 37.22 -11.40
C PHE A 159 -0.37 35.72 -11.35
N TYR A 160 0.72 35.30 -10.73
CA TYR A 160 1.12 33.90 -10.67
C TYR A 160 1.47 33.48 -9.24
N ARG A 161 1.12 32.24 -8.92
CA ARG A 161 1.47 31.54 -7.69
C ARG A 161 2.28 30.30 -8.06
N SER A 162 3.50 30.22 -7.56
CA SER A 162 4.34 29.03 -7.63
C SER A 162 4.33 28.29 -6.29
N ASP A 163 3.77 27.08 -6.29
CA ASP A 163 3.74 26.20 -5.13
C ASP A 163 5.07 25.43 -5.00
N ILE A 164 5.71 25.51 -3.83
CA ILE A 164 6.95 24.79 -3.49
C ILE A 164 6.77 23.92 -2.25
N GLY A 165 5.57 23.34 -2.10
CA GLY A 165 5.19 22.49 -0.98
C GLY A 165 4.54 23.29 0.15
N GLY A 166 5.16 23.27 1.34
CA GLY A 166 4.67 24.00 2.52
C GLY A 166 4.67 25.52 2.36
N TYR A 167 5.24 26.05 1.29
CA TYR A 167 5.26 27.47 0.97
C TYR A 167 4.89 27.71 -0.49
N TYR A 168 4.55 28.95 -0.80
CA TYR A 168 4.35 29.40 -2.18
C TYR A 168 4.89 30.82 -2.38
N TRP A 169 5.41 31.05 -3.57
CA TRP A 169 5.75 32.39 -4.07
C TRP A 169 4.58 32.94 -4.86
N GLU A 170 4.26 34.22 -4.68
CA GLU A 170 3.26 34.90 -5.49
C GLU A 170 3.76 36.28 -5.97
N GLY A 171 3.38 36.66 -7.19
CA GLY A 171 3.79 37.91 -7.79
C GLY A 171 3.31 38.05 -9.23
N LYS A 172 3.81 39.08 -9.93
CA LYS A 172 3.46 39.31 -11.33
C LYS A 172 4.51 38.70 -12.25
N LEU A 173 4.04 38.06 -13.31
CA LEU A 173 4.84 37.74 -14.47
C LEU A 173 4.52 38.71 -15.60
N ILE A 174 5.55 39.10 -16.35
CA ILE A 174 5.44 39.83 -17.61
C ILE A 174 6.28 39.06 -18.64
N ASN A 175 5.66 38.57 -19.71
CA ASN A 175 6.31 37.72 -20.71
C ASN A 175 7.09 36.55 -20.08
N SER A 176 6.45 35.86 -19.13
CA SER A 176 6.97 34.72 -18.36
C SER A 176 8.13 35.03 -17.42
N LYS A 177 8.48 36.30 -17.21
CA LYS A 177 9.56 36.70 -16.29
C LYS A 177 9.00 37.38 -15.02
N PRO A 178 9.56 37.09 -13.83
CA PRO A 178 9.18 37.78 -12.59
C PRO A 178 9.35 39.29 -12.70
N ASP A 179 8.33 40.05 -12.30
CA ASP A 179 8.39 41.50 -12.22
C ASP A 179 7.78 42.03 -10.92
N GLY A 180 8.30 43.17 -10.45
CA GLY A 180 7.88 43.79 -9.20
C GLY A 180 8.27 42.99 -7.97
N THR A 181 7.45 43.05 -6.92
CA THR A 181 7.72 42.38 -5.65
C THR A 181 6.99 41.04 -5.59
N TRP A 182 7.77 39.98 -5.42
CA TRP A 182 7.33 38.63 -5.15
C TRP A 182 7.38 38.35 -3.66
N LYS A 183 6.39 37.62 -3.15
CA LYS A 183 6.26 37.32 -1.71
C LYS A 183 6.18 35.82 -1.49
N LEU A 184 6.96 35.31 -0.55
CA LEU A 184 6.90 33.95 -0.06
C LEU A 184 5.98 33.90 1.16
N LYS A 185 5.02 33.00 1.13
CA LYS A 185 4.06 32.78 2.21
C LYS A 185 3.95 31.30 2.52
N GLU A 186 3.54 30.98 3.74
CA GLU A 186 3.27 29.59 4.14
C GLU A 186 1.90 29.13 3.61
N THR A 187 1.84 27.91 3.10
CA THR A 187 0.61 27.30 2.62
C THR A 187 -0.33 27.03 3.79
N GLY A 188 -1.53 27.61 3.77
CA GLY A 188 -2.54 27.43 4.82
C GLY A 188 -2.49 28.47 5.95
N ASP A 189 -1.46 29.33 6.00
CA ASP A 189 -1.46 30.49 6.90
C ASP A 189 -2.51 31.53 6.46
N ARG A 190 -3.55 31.68 7.28
CA ARG A 190 -4.65 32.62 7.05
C ARG A 190 -4.29 34.06 7.39
N THR A 191 -3.21 34.29 8.13
CA THR A 191 -2.76 35.64 8.49
C THR A 191 -2.10 36.34 7.29
N GLY A 192 -1.61 35.56 6.32
CA GLY A 192 -0.94 36.07 5.12
C GLY A 192 0.47 36.57 5.41
N THR A 193 1.12 36.01 6.44
CA THR A 193 2.47 36.41 6.86
C THR A 193 3.46 36.19 5.73
N VAL A 194 4.19 37.26 5.40
CA VAL A 194 5.25 37.21 4.38
C VAL A 194 6.54 36.76 5.04
N VAL A 195 7.01 35.57 4.68
CA VAL A 195 8.24 34.96 5.19
C VAL A 195 9.45 35.60 4.51
N SER A 196 9.38 35.79 3.20
CA SER A 196 10.46 36.36 2.39
C SER A 196 9.88 37.15 1.22
N SER A 197 10.69 38.03 0.64
CA SER A 197 10.33 38.72 -0.59
C SER A 197 11.52 38.83 -1.53
N GLU A 198 11.24 38.89 -2.83
CA GLU A 198 12.21 39.20 -3.88
C GLU A 198 11.67 40.34 -4.74
N THR A 199 12.54 41.21 -5.23
CA THR A 199 12.17 42.32 -6.11
C THR A 199 12.86 42.16 -7.45
N PHE A 200 12.10 42.39 -8.52
CA PHE A 200 12.52 42.32 -9.89
C PHE A 200 12.20 43.62 -10.63
N LYS A 201 12.99 43.93 -11.65
CA LYS A 201 12.76 45.04 -12.57
C LYS A 201 12.95 44.57 -14.00
N ALA A 202 11.88 44.55 -14.77
CA ALA A 202 11.85 44.09 -16.16
C ALA A 202 12.43 42.67 -16.31
N GLY A 203 12.03 41.75 -15.42
CA GLY A 203 12.51 40.37 -15.43
C GLY A 203 13.85 40.12 -14.73
N ASN A 204 14.59 41.17 -14.35
CA ASN A 204 15.90 41.03 -13.72
C ASN A 204 15.77 41.07 -12.21
N PHE A 205 16.38 40.09 -11.53
CA PHE A 205 16.46 40.05 -10.07
C PHE A 205 17.28 41.25 -9.55
N VAL A 206 16.74 41.94 -8.54
CA VAL A 206 17.39 43.11 -7.92
C VAL A 206 17.90 42.75 -6.53
N LYS A 207 17.03 42.21 -5.68
CA LYS A 207 17.35 41.82 -4.31
C LYS A 207 16.27 40.91 -3.73
N GLY A 208 16.63 40.15 -2.72
CA GLY A 208 15.72 39.40 -1.88
C GLY A 208 16.05 39.57 -0.40
N GLY A 209 15.12 39.17 0.45
CA GLY A 209 15.29 39.24 1.89
C GLY A 209 14.31 38.36 2.64
N GLY A 210 14.75 37.82 3.77
CA GLY A 210 13.97 36.94 4.63
C GLY A 210 14.63 36.76 6.00
N PRO A 211 14.26 35.72 6.77
CA PRO A 211 14.74 35.51 8.13
C PRO A 211 16.26 35.28 8.22
N MET A 212 16.88 34.84 7.12
CA MET A 212 18.32 34.60 6.99
C MET A 212 19.11 35.84 6.54
N GLY A 213 18.45 36.99 6.39
CA GLY A 213 19.04 38.24 5.91
C GLY A 213 18.71 38.57 4.46
N ASN A 214 19.33 39.63 3.95
CA ASN A 214 19.15 40.14 2.59
C ASN A 214 20.22 39.58 1.64
N TYR A 215 19.88 39.43 0.36
CA TYR A 215 20.78 38.93 -0.68
C TYR A 215 20.53 39.60 -2.04
N THR A 216 21.56 39.61 -2.89
CA THR A 216 21.56 40.27 -4.21
C THR A 216 22.26 39.42 -5.28
N ASP A 217 22.61 38.18 -4.98
CA ASP A 217 23.38 37.30 -5.86
C ASP A 217 22.53 36.69 -6.99
N LYS A 218 21.40 36.06 -6.65
CA LYS A 218 20.46 35.46 -7.60
C LYS A 218 19.08 35.25 -6.97
N SER A 219 18.07 35.03 -7.81
CA SER A 219 16.74 34.64 -7.34
C SER A 219 16.74 33.23 -6.75
N ARG A 220 15.85 33.00 -5.78
CA ARG A 220 15.51 31.69 -5.21
C ARG A 220 14.13 31.19 -5.68
N ILE A 221 13.44 31.92 -6.55
CA ILE A 221 12.13 31.54 -7.06
C ILE A 221 12.27 30.43 -8.10
N LEU A 222 11.58 29.32 -7.86
CA LEU A 222 11.33 28.28 -8.85
C LEU A 222 9.93 28.50 -9.41
N LEU A 223 9.78 28.77 -10.70
CA LEU A 223 8.45 29.05 -11.28
C LEU A 223 7.59 27.79 -11.43
N ALA A 224 8.15 26.74 -12.03
CA ALA A 224 7.52 25.42 -12.16
C ALA A 224 8.60 24.39 -12.47
N GLY A 225 8.39 23.14 -12.05
CA GLY A 225 9.30 22.02 -12.27
C GLY A 225 8.87 20.76 -11.51
N ASN A 226 9.82 19.84 -11.32
CA ASN A 226 9.58 18.49 -10.79
C ASN A 226 8.90 18.50 -9.42
N ASN A 227 9.08 19.55 -8.62
CA ASN A 227 8.45 19.74 -7.31
C ASN A 227 6.92 19.83 -7.36
N LEU A 228 6.33 20.05 -8.54
CA LEU A 228 4.88 20.14 -8.72
C LEU A 228 4.18 18.78 -8.76
N LEU A 229 4.90 17.69 -9.03
CA LEU A 229 4.31 16.38 -9.27
C LEU A 229 4.81 15.36 -8.23
N PRO A 230 3.91 14.68 -7.51
CA PRO A 230 4.30 13.77 -6.44
C PRO A 230 5.01 12.52 -6.95
N ILE A 231 4.84 12.14 -8.23
CA ILE A 231 5.47 10.92 -8.80
C ILE A 231 6.99 10.88 -8.64
N ASN A 232 7.63 12.05 -8.56
CA ASN A 232 9.07 12.17 -8.36
C ASN A 232 9.53 11.60 -7.01
N ASN A 233 8.65 11.56 -5.99
CA ASN A 233 8.95 10.98 -4.69
C ASN A 233 9.19 9.47 -4.75
N ALA A 234 8.56 8.77 -5.70
CA ALA A 234 8.68 7.31 -5.77
C ALA A 234 10.13 6.88 -6.04
N GLY A 235 10.87 7.61 -6.87
CA GLY A 235 12.27 7.32 -7.17
C GLY A 235 13.21 7.47 -5.97
N LEU A 236 12.82 8.28 -4.97
CA LEU A 236 13.61 8.51 -3.75
C LEU A 236 13.54 7.33 -2.78
N MET A 237 12.50 6.49 -2.90
CA MET A 237 12.24 5.35 -2.02
C MET A 237 12.14 5.78 -0.54
N GLU A 238 11.57 6.95 -0.30
CA GLU A 238 11.30 7.45 1.05
C GLU A 238 10.05 6.83 1.64
N VAL A 239 10.08 6.57 2.94
CA VAL A 239 8.94 6.05 3.70
C VAL A 239 7.98 7.18 4.02
N SER A 240 6.70 6.97 3.77
CA SER A 240 5.64 7.92 4.09
C SER A 240 5.68 8.31 5.57
N LYS A 241 5.40 9.58 5.87
CA LYS A 241 5.17 10.05 7.25
C LYS A 241 3.71 9.90 7.68
N LYS A 242 2.81 9.53 6.76
CA LYS A 242 1.38 9.34 7.02
C LYS A 242 1.17 8.15 7.94
N ALA A 243 0.45 8.35 9.05
CA ALA A 243 0.10 7.26 9.95
C ALA A 243 -0.75 6.22 9.22
N CYS A 244 -0.40 4.94 9.36
CA CYS A 244 -1.21 3.83 8.88
C CYS A 244 -2.26 3.52 9.94
N ASP A 245 -3.55 3.57 9.58
CA ASP A 245 -4.63 3.22 10.51
C ASP A 245 -4.46 1.75 10.96
N PRO A 246 -4.26 1.50 12.27
CA PRO A 246 -4.15 0.14 12.81
C PRO A 246 -5.36 -0.74 12.49
N SER A 247 -6.53 -0.14 12.27
CA SER A 247 -7.75 -0.86 11.89
C SER A 247 -7.66 -1.53 10.50
N MET A 248 -6.72 -1.08 9.65
CA MET A 248 -6.48 -1.59 8.30
C MET A 248 -5.32 -2.58 8.23
N MET A 249 -4.47 -2.66 9.25
CA MET A 249 -3.34 -3.59 9.26
C MET A 249 -3.83 -5.06 9.29
N ARG A 250 -3.19 -5.93 8.50
CA ARG A 250 -3.50 -7.37 8.51
C ARG A 250 -3.19 -7.92 9.89
N LYS A 251 -4.22 -8.42 10.58
CA LYS A 251 -4.06 -9.05 11.89
C LYS A 251 -3.12 -10.25 11.79
N LYS A 252 -2.17 -10.38 12.71
CA LYS A 252 -1.28 -11.53 12.82
C LYS A 252 -2.08 -12.70 13.40
N ILE A 253 -2.35 -13.71 12.58
CA ILE A 253 -3.07 -14.92 13.00
C ILE A 253 -2.05 -16.03 13.29
N VAL A 254 -2.11 -16.59 14.49
CA VAL A 254 -1.43 -17.84 14.86
C VAL A 254 -2.53 -18.85 15.14
N TYR A 255 -2.64 -19.88 14.31
CA TYR A 255 -3.68 -20.89 14.49
C TYR A 255 -3.41 -21.79 15.69
N ALA A 256 -4.48 -22.34 16.27
CA ALA A 256 -4.39 -23.30 17.36
C ALA A 256 -3.42 -24.44 17.01
N SER A 257 -2.69 -24.92 18.01
CA SER A 257 -1.71 -25.98 17.78
C SER A 257 -1.55 -26.84 19.02
N TYR A 258 -1.14 -28.09 18.83
CA TYR A 258 -0.79 -28.93 19.96
C TYR A 258 0.68 -28.69 20.31
N ARG A 259 0.96 -28.42 21.59
CA ARG A 259 2.30 -28.05 22.08
C ARG A 259 3.40 -29.04 21.68
N ASN A 260 3.06 -30.32 21.56
CA ASN A 260 4.00 -31.39 21.23
C ASN A 260 4.06 -31.70 19.72
N GLY A 261 3.42 -30.88 18.88
CA GLY A 261 3.41 -31.03 17.43
C GLY A 261 2.26 -31.87 16.87
N THR A 262 2.08 -31.78 15.55
CA THR A 262 0.96 -32.40 14.81
C THR A 262 0.94 -33.93 14.94
N ASP A 263 2.10 -34.59 14.88
CA ASP A 263 2.17 -36.06 14.95
C ASP A 263 1.75 -36.58 16.32
N ALA A 264 2.17 -35.90 17.40
CA ALA A 264 1.74 -36.24 18.75
C ALA A 264 0.22 -36.05 18.91
N PHE A 265 -0.36 -35.02 18.30
CA PHE A 265 -1.81 -34.82 18.31
C PHE A 265 -2.56 -35.89 17.52
N ASN A 266 -2.01 -36.36 16.39
CA ASN A 266 -2.57 -37.47 15.63
C ASN A 266 -2.62 -38.75 16.48
N GLU A 267 -1.58 -39.04 17.26
CA GLU A 267 -1.59 -40.19 18.18
C GLU A 267 -2.62 -40.03 19.31
N GLU A 268 -2.81 -38.82 19.84
CA GLU A 268 -3.87 -38.56 20.83
C GLU A 268 -5.27 -38.77 20.24
N ILE A 269 -5.51 -38.30 19.01
CA ILE A 269 -6.77 -38.56 18.29
C ILE A 269 -6.99 -40.06 18.12
N LYS A 270 -5.98 -40.77 17.63
CA LYS A 270 -6.04 -42.23 17.45
C LYS A 270 -6.35 -42.95 18.76
N ARG A 271 -5.70 -42.55 19.87
CA ARG A 271 -5.90 -43.10 21.20
C ARG A 271 -7.35 -42.96 21.67
N VAL A 272 -8.00 -41.81 21.44
CA VAL A 272 -9.38 -41.58 21.89
C VAL A 272 -10.42 -42.22 20.97
N ILE A 273 -10.20 -42.30 19.65
CA ILE A 273 -11.19 -42.83 18.70
C ILE A 273 -11.14 -44.36 18.54
N ALA A 274 -9.96 -44.99 18.71
CA ALA A 274 -9.81 -46.43 18.47
C ALA A 274 -10.76 -47.30 19.33
N PRO A 275 -10.96 -47.03 20.63
CA PRO A 275 -11.93 -47.79 21.45
C PRO A 275 -13.38 -47.62 21.01
N VAL A 276 -13.71 -46.50 20.34
CA VAL A 276 -15.05 -46.25 19.80
C VAL A 276 -15.27 -47.11 18.58
N PHE A 277 -14.34 -47.10 17.63
CA PHE A 277 -14.47 -47.85 16.38
C PHE A 277 -14.27 -49.35 16.54
N ALA A 278 -13.51 -49.81 17.53
CA ALA A 278 -13.37 -51.24 17.85
C ALA A 278 -14.69 -51.91 18.25
N LYS A 279 -15.68 -51.14 18.72
CA LYS A 279 -17.01 -51.64 19.11
C LYS A 279 -18.03 -51.62 17.99
N LEU A 280 -17.67 -51.11 16.81
CA LEU A 280 -18.56 -50.97 15.67
C LEU A 280 -18.25 -52.02 14.60
N ASP A 281 -19.28 -52.52 13.95
CA ASP A 281 -19.12 -53.29 12.71
C ASP A 281 -18.86 -52.32 11.55
N LEU A 282 -17.58 -52.04 11.30
CA LEU A 282 -17.14 -51.08 10.29
C LEU A 282 -17.54 -51.47 8.86
N LYS A 283 -17.88 -52.74 8.60
CA LYS A 283 -18.35 -53.18 7.28
C LYS A 283 -19.70 -52.57 6.91
N LYS A 284 -20.52 -52.19 7.89
CA LYS A 284 -21.81 -51.49 7.68
C LYS A 284 -21.65 -50.06 7.16
N TYR A 285 -20.44 -49.51 7.23
CA TYR A 285 -20.11 -48.15 6.82
C TYR A 285 -19.22 -48.12 5.58
N PHE A 286 -19.17 -49.22 4.81
CA PHE A 286 -18.38 -49.32 3.59
C PHE A 286 -18.65 -48.13 2.66
N THR A 287 -17.59 -47.43 2.25
CA THR A 287 -17.61 -46.23 1.37
C THR A 287 -18.26 -44.97 1.95
N LYS A 288 -18.56 -44.92 3.25
CA LYS A 288 -19.05 -43.72 3.91
C LYS A 288 -17.90 -42.83 4.38
N GLU A 289 -18.11 -41.53 4.25
CA GLU A 289 -17.34 -40.50 4.94
C GLU A 289 -18.30 -39.64 5.76
N PHE A 290 -17.83 -39.13 6.90
CA PHE A 290 -18.57 -38.11 7.63
C PHE A 290 -17.63 -37.09 8.24
N THR A 291 -18.15 -35.88 8.37
CA THR A 291 -17.41 -34.75 8.92
C THR A 291 -18.05 -34.27 10.22
N LEU A 292 -17.21 -34.12 11.24
CA LEU A 292 -17.51 -33.40 12.47
C LEU A 292 -16.89 -32.02 12.40
N ILE A 293 -17.68 -30.98 12.68
CA ILE A 293 -17.16 -29.62 12.83
C ILE A 293 -17.48 -29.13 14.23
N GLY A 294 -16.46 -28.61 14.92
CA GLY A 294 -16.60 -28.00 16.23
C GLY A 294 -15.84 -26.69 16.32
N SER A 295 -15.80 -26.16 17.53
CA SER A 295 -15.08 -24.95 17.88
C SER A 295 -13.95 -25.27 18.86
N ILE A 296 -12.93 -24.42 18.86
CA ILE A 296 -11.89 -24.36 19.87
C ILE A 296 -12.09 -23.02 20.59
N ASP A 297 -12.24 -23.05 21.92
CA ASP A 297 -12.40 -21.83 22.72
C ASP A 297 -11.08 -21.08 22.93
N GLU A 298 -11.15 -19.92 23.58
CA GLU A 298 -10.01 -19.05 23.87
C GLU A 298 -8.97 -19.71 24.80
N GLY A 299 -9.37 -20.76 25.52
CA GLY A 299 -8.52 -21.59 26.36
C GLY A 299 -8.01 -22.85 25.65
N GLY A 300 -8.31 -23.04 24.35
CA GLY A 300 -7.82 -24.16 23.56
C GLY A 300 -8.63 -25.46 23.65
N ARG A 301 -9.81 -25.44 24.26
CA ARG A 301 -10.67 -26.63 24.42
C ARG A 301 -11.59 -26.80 23.23
N ILE A 302 -11.73 -28.05 22.78
CA ILE A 302 -12.67 -28.40 21.70
C ILE A 302 -14.08 -28.53 22.29
N PHE A 303 -15.05 -27.87 21.66
CA PHE A 303 -16.46 -27.89 22.07
C PHE A 303 -17.42 -27.79 20.86
N ASN A 304 -18.71 -28.01 21.10
CA ASN A 304 -19.78 -27.86 20.11
C ASN A 304 -19.54 -28.64 18.81
N LEU A 305 -18.97 -29.85 18.90
CA LEU A 305 -18.81 -30.76 17.76
C LEU A 305 -20.19 -31.18 17.25
N LYS A 306 -20.45 -30.95 15.96
CA LYS A 306 -21.68 -31.31 15.27
C LYS A 306 -21.36 -32.08 14.00
N TYR A 307 -22.23 -33.01 13.67
CA TYR A 307 -22.18 -33.74 12.40
C TYR A 307 -22.64 -32.82 11.27
N GLN A 308 -21.92 -32.88 10.16
CA GLN A 308 -22.35 -32.27 8.91
C GLN A 308 -23.21 -33.23 8.08
N ASP A 309 -22.98 -34.54 8.23
CA ASP A 309 -23.60 -35.62 7.45
C ASP A 309 -24.28 -36.65 8.37
N THR A 310 -25.26 -37.41 7.87
CA THR A 310 -25.99 -38.42 8.66
C THR A 310 -25.10 -39.64 8.99
N PHE A 311 -24.78 -39.82 10.28
CA PHE A 311 -24.07 -40.97 10.85
C PHE A 311 -24.89 -41.58 12.00
N ASP A 312 -24.68 -42.86 12.33
CA ASP A 312 -25.42 -43.57 13.40
C ASP A 312 -25.39 -42.77 14.73
N ASP A 313 -26.55 -42.38 15.24
CA ASP A 313 -26.69 -41.44 16.37
C ASP A 313 -25.97 -41.90 17.66
N LYS A 314 -25.87 -43.22 17.88
CA LYS A 314 -25.23 -43.79 19.08
C LYS A 314 -23.71 -43.82 18.95
N ALA A 315 -23.21 -44.27 17.80
CA ALA A 315 -21.79 -44.20 17.47
C ALA A 315 -21.31 -42.74 17.46
N SER A 316 -22.14 -41.86 16.89
CA SER A 316 -21.97 -40.42 16.83
C SER A 316 -21.77 -39.78 18.21
N THR A 317 -22.66 -40.04 19.15
CA THR A 317 -22.59 -39.47 20.50
C THR A 317 -21.34 -39.95 21.23
N THR A 318 -20.97 -41.21 21.05
CA THR A 318 -19.78 -41.80 21.69
C THR A 318 -18.48 -41.21 21.14
N LEU A 319 -18.42 -40.99 19.82
CA LEU A 319 -17.26 -40.37 19.17
C LEU A 319 -17.07 -38.92 19.60
N ILE A 320 -18.14 -38.12 19.66
CA ILE A 320 -18.07 -36.73 20.15
C ILE A 320 -17.52 -36.70 21.59
N ARG A 321 -18.04 -37.57 22.47
CA ARG A 321 -17.56 -37.66 23.86
C ARG A 321 -16.08 -38.01 23.93
N ALA A 322 -15.61 -38.93 23.08
CA ALA A 322 -14.19 -39.28 23.01
C ALA A 322 -13.34 -38.09 22.56
N LEU A 323 -13.77 -37.36 21.52
CA LEU A 323 -13.05 -36.18 21.02
C LEU A 323 -12.98 -35.02 22.03
N TYR A 324 -13.97 -34.88 22.92
CA TYR A 324 -13.90 -33.92 24.02
C TYR A 324 -12.87 -34.28 25.10
N THR A 325 -12.31 -35.49 25.09
CA THR A 325 -11.22 -35.89 26.01
C THR A 325 -9.82 -35.60 25.45
N LEU A 326 -9.73 -35.03 24.24
CA LEU A 326 -8.46 -34.61 23.66
C LEU A 326 -7.77 -33.56 24.53
N PRO A 327 -6.42 -33.52 24.51
CA PRO A 327 -5.68 -32.52 25.25
C PRO A 327 -6.00 -31.11 24.74
N ILE A 328 -5.83 -30.14 25.64
CA ILE A 328 -6.01 -28.72 25.34
C ILE A 328 -4.96 -28.27 24.32
N LEU A 329 -5.40 -27.54 23.31
CA LEU A 329 -4.53 -26.93 22.30
C LEU A 329 -4.01 -25.58 22.82
N ASP A 330 -2.83 -25.14 22.38
CA ASP A 330 -2.52 -23.72 22.45
C ASP A 330 -3.54 -23.00 21.53
N PRO A 331 -4.22 -21.92 22.00
CA PRO A 331 -5.37 -21.35 21.31
C PRO A 331 -4.99 -20.58 20.04
N THR A 332 -5.98 -20.33 19.18
CA THR A 332 -5.78 -19.42 18.05
C THR A 332 -5.63 -17.98 18.56
N LEU A 333 -4.57 -17.31 18.14
CA LEU A 333 -4.28 -15.92 18.49
C LEU A 333 -4.49 -14.99 17.29
N VAL A 334 -5.11 -13.86 17.53
CA VAL A 334 -5.23 -12.73 16.60
C VAL A 334 -4.57 -11.52 17.27
N ASP A 335 -3.42 -11.09 16.75
CA ASP A 335 -2.59 -10.03 17.34
C ASP A 335 -2.21 -10.32 18.80
N GLY A 336 -2.01 -11.60 19.14
CA GLY A 336 -1.66 -12.05 20.47
C GLY A 336 -2.84 -12.25 21.44
N ILE A 337 -4.06 -11.93 21.00
CA ILE A 337 -5.29 -12.14 21.77
C ILE A 337 -5.91 -13.46 21.38
N SER A 338 -6.20 -14.33 22.35
CA SER A 338 -6.90 -15.59 22.10
C SER A 338 -8.31 -15.34 21.54
N VAL A 339 -8.65 -16.05 20.48
CA VAL A 339 -9.98 -16.01 19.86
C VAL A 339 -10.52 -17.42 19.62
N GLN A 340 -11.85 -17.54 19.59
CA GLN A 340 -12.50 -18.77 19.17
C GLN A 340 -12.13 -19.11 17.71
N SER A 341 -11.88 -20.38 17.44
CA SER A 341 -11.60 -20.89 16.09
C SER A 341 -12.40 -22.17 15.83
N ARG A 342 -12.34 -22.70 14.60
CA ARG A 342 -13.10 -23.89 14.22
C ARG A 342 -12.16 -25.02 13.81
N ILE A 343 -12.57 -26.24 14.11
CA ILE A 343 -11.85 -27.47 13.78
C ILE A 343 -12.79 -28.45 13.09
N SER A 344 -12.27 -29.15 12.09
CA SER A 344 -12.98 -30.19 11.35
C SER A 344 -12.24 -31.51 11.49
N PHE A 345 -12.97 -32.57 11.81
CA PHE A 345 -12.52 -33.96 11.78
C PHE A 345 -13.30 -34.69 10.69
N LYS A 346 -12.60 -35.32 9.75
CA LYS A 346 -13.18 -36.13 8.68
C LYS A 346 -12.78 -37.59 8.89
N PHE A 347 -13.75 -38.48 8.90
CA PHE A 347 -13.54 -39.93 9.02
C PHE A 347 -13.95 -40.63 7.74
N ILE A 348 -13.14 -41.59 7.28
CA ILE A 348 -13.33 -42.31 6.02
C ILE A 348 -13.24 -43.81 6.29
N PHE A 349 -14.25 -44.57 5.87
CA PHE A 349 -14.33 -46.02 6.09
C PHE A 349 -14.22 -46.78 4.76
N ARG A 350 -13.29 -47.74 4.69
CA ARG A 350 -13.04 -48.56 3.49
C ARG A 350 -12.66 -49.98 3.91
N ASP A 351 -13.36 -50.98 3.37
CA ASP A 351 -13.05 -52.40 3.57
C ASP A 351 -12.89 -52.84 5.04
N GLY A 352 -13.70 -52.28 5.94
CA GLY A 352 -13.62 -52.56 7.39
C GLY A 352 -12.46 -51.86 8.11
N LEU A 353 -11.72 -50.99 7.42
CA LEU A 353 -10.72 -50.08 7.97
C LEU A 353 -11.27 -48.66 8.05
N TYR A 354 -10.66 -47.83 8.91
CA TYR A 354 -10.95 -46.41 8.98
C TYR A 354 -9.66 -45.59 8.86
N SER A 355 -9.81 -44.37 8.36
CA SER A 355 -8.80 -43.32 8.43
C SER A 355 -9.46 -42.03 8.89
N PHE A 356 -8.67 -41.10 9.42
CA PHE A 356 -9.16 -39.79 9.81
C PHE A 356 -8.23 -38.70 9.30
N GLN A 357 -8.79 -37.52 9.11
CA GLN A 357 -8.09 -36.28 8.82
C GLN A 357 -8.66 -35.21 9.74
N TRP A 358 -7.84 -34.22 10.10
CA TRP A 358 -8.33 -33.04 10.77
C TRP A 358 -7.68 -31.79 10.20
N ARG A 359 -8.38 -30.67 10.32
CA ARG A 359 -7.86 -29.35 9.95
C ARG A 359 -8.54 -28.26 10.75
N LEU A 360 -7.82 -27.16 10.93
CA LEU A 360 -8.43 -25.91 11.36
C LEU A 360 -9.11 -25.24 10.18
N LEU A 361 -10.30 -24.69 10.43
CA LEU A 361 -11.04 -23.93 9.44
C LEU A 361 -10.61 -22.45 9.48
N PRO A 362 -10.69 -21.73 8.35
CA PRO A 362 -10.41 -20.30 8.32
C PRO A 362 -11.23 -19.54 9.36
N LEU A 363 -10.64 -18.50 9.96
CA LEU A 363 -11.36 -17.62 10.86
C LEU A 363 -12.43 -16.87 10.05
N GLU A 364 -13.68 -16.99 10.47
CA GLU A 364 -14.77 -16.15 9.99
C GLU A 364 -14.57 -14.76 10.64
N MET A 365 -13.76 -13.93 10.00
CA MET A 365 -13.70 -12.52 10.37
C MET A 365 -15.00 -11.87 9.90
N PRO A 366 -15.71 -11.10 10.75
CA PRO A 366 -16.88 -10.38 10.29
C PRO A 366 -16.48 -9.53 9.08
N ALA A 367 -17.20 -9.68 7.98
CA ALA A 367 -17.15 -8.71 6.90
C ALA A 367 -17.50 -7.36 7.53
N LYS A 368 -16.55 -6.42 7.53
CA LYS A 368 -16.81 -5.08 8.07
C LYS A 368 -18.03 -4.50 7.35
N MET A 369 -19.03 -4.07 8.14
CA MET A 369 -20.03 -3.08 7.72
C MET A 369 -19.34 -1.76 7.37
#